data_AF-A0A7X1J054-F1
#
_entry.id   AF-A0A7X1J054-F1
#
_cell.length_a   1.000
_cell.length_b   1.000
_cell.length_c   1.000
_cell.angle_alpha   90.00
_cell.angle_beta   90.00
_cell.angle_gamma   90.00
#
_symmetry.space_group_name_H-M   'P 1'
#
loop_
_entity.id
_entity.type
_entity.pdbx_description
1 polymer ?
#
loop_
_entity_poly.entity_id
_entity_poly.type
_entity_poly.pdbx_seq_one_letter_code
_entity_poly.pdbx_strand_id
1 'polypeptide(L)' 'MFVTNQQSRIGWARTRVEPLAELLRRTTGESYVYSHRWGQGDVVGWDNFATLHTALPCDSTCHQRLLYRTSIP' A
#
# COMPACT_ATOMS: atom_id res chain seq x y z
N MET A 1 -2.97 8.50 0.04
CA MET A 1 -3.69 7.23 0.20
C MET A 1 -4.54 6.99 -1.05
N PHE A 2 -3.98 6.31 -2.05
CA PHE A 2 -4.75 5.71 -3.14
C PHE A 2 -4.33 4.25 -3.19
N VAL A 3 -5.24 3.36 -2.79
CA VAL A 3 -5.09 1.93 -3.00
C VAL A 3 -5.41 1.70 -4.48
N THR A 4 -4.39 1.46 -5.30
CA THR A 4 -4.63 0.96 -6.67
C THR A 4 -5.14 -0.47 -6.55
N ASN A 5 -6.43 -0.60 -6.86
CA ASN A 5 -7.20 -1.80 -6.71
C ASN A 5 -7.29 -2.51 -8.05
N GLN A 6 -6.53 -3.58 -8.28
CA GLN A 6 -6.96 -4.62 -9.22
C GLN A 6 -7.94 -5.54 -8.48
N GLN A 7 -9.22 -5.14 -8.43
CA GLN A 7 -10.31 -6.07 -8.10
C GLN A 7 -11.21 -6.22 -9.32
N SER A 8 -11.21 -7.44 -9.85
CA SER A 8 -12.43 -8.01 -10.43
C SER A 8 -13.54 -7.88 -9.37
N ARG A 9 -14.53 -7.05 -9.67
CA ARG A 9 -15.68 -6.79 -8.80
C ARG A 9 -16.58 -8.03 -8.78
N ILE A 10 -16.36 -8.93 -7.83
CA ILE A 10 -17.38 -9.91 -7.45
C ILE A 10 -18.49 -9.12 -6.73
N GLY A 11 -19.76 -9.37 -7.04
CA GLY A 11 -20.90 -8.57 -6.58
C GLY A 11 -21.15 -8.64 -5.06
N TRP A 12 -20.41 -7.86 -4.27
CA TRP A 12 -20.73 -7.64 -2.86
C TRP A 12 -21.83 -6.57 -2.76
N ALA A 13 -22.98 -6.94 -2.19
CA ALA A 13 -24.03 -5.99 -1.83
C ALA A 13 -23.44 -4.87 -0.94
N ARG A 14 -23.87 -3.63 -1.16
CA ARG A 14 -23.34 -2.38 -0.58
C ARG A 14 -23.39 -2.28 0.96
N THR A 15 -23.79 -3.33 1.67
CA THR A 15 -24.12 -3.35 3.10
C THR A 15 -22.92 -3.56 4.03
N ARG A 16 -21.67 -3.45 3.55
CA ARG A 16 -20.47 -3.82 4.32
C ARG A 16 -19.29 -2.86 4.18
N VAL A 17 -19.53 -1.55 4.00
CA VAL A 17 -18.46 -0.54 3.87
C VAL A 17 -17.96 -0.02 5.23
N GLU A 18 -18.82 0.02 6.23
CA GLU A 18 -18.56 0.49 7.59
C GLU A 18 -17.52 -0.37 8.34
N PRO A 19 -17.48 -1.72 8.19
CA PRO A 19 -16.43 -2.54 8.79
C PRO A 19 -15.04 -2.29 8.22
N LEU A 20 -14.93 -1.94 6.93
CA LEU A 20 -13.62 -1.82 6.30
C LEU A 20 -12.82 -0.62 6.82
N ALA A 21 -13.49 0.52 7.04
CA ALA A 21 -12.84 1.71 7.58
C ALA A 21 -12.29 1.45 9.00
N GLU A 22 -13.04 0.77 9.86
CA GLU A 22 -12.59 0.42 11.20
C GLU A 22 -11.46 -0.61 11.19
N LEU A 23 -11.53 -1.61 10.30
CA LEU A 23 -10.44 -2.58 10.12
C LEU A 23 -9.16 -1.88 9.66
N LEU A 24 -9.24 -1.00 8.66
CA LEU A 24 -8.10 -0.22 8.19
C LEU A 24 -7.52 0.64 9.32
N ARG A 25 -8.37 1.37 10.06
CA ARG A 25 -7.93 2.19 11.20
C ARG A 25 -7.16 1.38 12.24
N ARG A 26 -7.57 0.14 12.51
CA ARG A 26 -6.87 -0.75 13.46
C ARG A 26 -5.57 -1.30 12.90
N THR A 27 -5.55 -1.71 11.63
CA THR A 27 -4.38 -2.38 11.03
C THR A 27 -3.31 -1.40 10.53
N THR A 28 -3.64 -0.11 10.36
CA THR A 28 -2.68 0.93 9.93
C THR A 28 -2.32 1.92 11.04
N GLY A 29 -2.50 1.56 12.32
CA GLY A 29 -2.01 2.36 13.45
C GLY A 29 -0.47 2.45 13.47
N GLU A 30 0.09 3.47 14.10
CA GLU A 30 1.54 3.79 14.05
C GLU A 30 2.45 2.62 14.43
N SER A 31 2.03 1.77 15.37
CA SER A 31 2.79 0.58 15.78
C SER A 31 2.91 -0.52 14.70
N TYR A 32 2.09 -0.45 13.65
CA TYR A 32 2.05 -1.43 12.55
C TYR A 32 2.60 -0.85 11.24
N VAL A 33 3.10 0.38 11.25
CA VAL A 33 3.56 1.08 10.04
C VAL A 33 5.07 1.09 9.97
N TYR A 34 5.61 0.53 8.89
CA TYR A 34 6.99 0.74 8.48
C TYR A 34 7.04 1.77 7.34
N SER A 35 7.85 2.81 7.51
CA SER A 35 8.10 3.83 6.47
C SER A 35 9.55 3.77 6.01
N HIS A 36 9.75 3.55 4.72
CA HIS A 36 11.09 3.50 4.14
C HIS A 36 11.42 4.80 3.39
N ARG A 37 12.53 5.43 3.77
CA ARG A 37 13.10 6.57 3.03
C ARG A 37 14.13 6.03 2.04
N TRP A 38 13.72 5.96 0.78
CA TRP A 38 14.56 5.46 -0.31
C TRP A 38 15.89 6.21 -0.46
N GLY A 39 16.97 5.44 -0.49
CA GLY A 39 18.28 5.78 -1.02
C GLY A 39 18.60 4.99 -2.30
N GLN A 40 19.70 5.34 -2.95
CA GLN A 40 20.16 4.63 -4.14
C GLN A 40 20.61 3.21 -3.77
N GLY A 41 20.12 2.21 -4.50
CA GLY A 41 20.48 0.80 -4.30
C GLY A 41 19.63 0.08 -3.23
N ASP A 42 18.72 0.78 -2.55
CA ASP A 42 17.85 0.16 -1.56
C ASP A 42 16.90 -0.85 -2.20
N VAL A 43 16.66 -1.94 -1.47
CA VAL A 43 15.69 -2.97 -1.83
C VAL A 43 14.78 -3.21 -0.63
N VAL A 44 13.48 -3.14 -0.87
CA VAL A 44 12.45 -3.47 0.13
C VAL A 44 11.67 -4.67 -0.39
N GLY A 45 11.63 -5.74 0.41
CA GLY A 45 10.77 -6.89 0.20
C GLY A 45 9.63 -6.89 1.21
N TRP A 46 8.47 -7.39 0.80
CA TRP A 46 7.32 -7.59 1.68
C TRP A 46 6.52 -8.83 1.25
N ASP A 47 5.89 -9.50 2.21
CA ASP A 47 4.92 -10.55 1.92
C ASP A 47 3.58 -9.90 1.53
N ASN A 48 3.19 -10.07 0.28
CA ASN A 48 2.01 -9.42 -0.30
C ASN A 48 0.68 -9.96 0.28
N PHE A 49 0.66 -11.12 0.94
CA PHE A 49 -0.53 -11.64 1.60
C PHE A 49 -0.70 -11.09 3.02
N ALA A 50 0.41 -10.81 3.70
CA ALA A 50 0.41 -10.40 5.09
C ALA A 50 0.50 -8.87 5.29
N THR A 51 0.83 -8.10 4.24
CA THR A 51 1.07 -6.65 4.37
C THR A 51 0.23 -5.81 3.42
N LEU A 52 -0.25 -4.68 3.95
CA LEU A 52 -0.77 -3.56 3.16
C LEU A 52 0.36 -2.56 2.94
N HIS A 53 0.51 -2.04 1.73
CA HIS A 53 1.50 -1.01 1.42
C HIS A 53 0.89 0.13 0.60
N THR A 54 1.41 1.34 0.80
CA THR A 54 1.03 2.52 0.02
C THR A 54 2.25 3.39 -0.22
N ALA A 55 2.38 3.93 -1.43
CA ALA A 55 3.39 4.93 -1.71
C ALA A 55 2.97 6.27 -1.09
N LEU A 56 3.88 6.89 -0.34
CA LEU A 56 3.71 8.27 0.10
C LEU A 56 3.76 9.21 -1.13
N PRO A 57 2.94 10.28 -1.17
CA PRO A 57 3.03 11.30 -2.20
C PRO A 57 4.47 11.78 -2.33
N CYS A 58 4.98 11.83 -3.56
CA CYS A 58 6.25 12.44 -3.89
C CYS A 58 6.00 13.62 -4.81
N ASP A 59 6.64 14.76 -4.53
CA ASP A 59 6.67 15.86 -5.48
C ASP A 59 7.52 15.46 -6.69
N SER A 60 6.83 15.02 -7.74
CA SER A 60 7.44 14.57 -8.99
C SER A 60 8.05 15.71 -9.81
N THR A 61 7.79 16.96 -9.44
CA THR A 61 8.39 18.13 -10.10
C THR A 61 9.79 18.42 -9.57
N CYS A 62 10.01 18.20 -8.28
CA CYS A 62 11.30 18.40 -7.62
C CYS A 62 12.16 17.12 -7.55
N HIS A 63 11.54 15.94 -7.62
CA HIS A 63 12.24 14.67 -7.41
C HIS A 63 11.82 13.59 -8.40
N GLN A 64 12.78 13.10 -9.19
CA GLN A 64 12.60 11.90 -9.99
C GLN A 64 12.70 10.66 -9.09
N ARG A 65 11.67 9.81 -9.10
CA ARG A 65 11.64 8.52 -8.39
C ARG A 65 11.39 7.39 -9.38
N LEU A 66 12.43 6.60 -9.66
CA LEU A 66 12.34 5.38 -10.46
C LEU A 66 12.51 4.16 -9.55
N LEU A 67 11.53 3.26 -9.57
CA LEU A 67 11.55 2.02 -8.80
C LEU A 67 11.31 0.85 -9.74
N TYR A 68 12.06 -0.23 -9.54
CA TYR A 68 11.84 -1.51 -10.20
C TYR A 68 11.13 -2.46 -9.24
N ARG A 69 10.11 -3.16 -9.72
CA ARG A 69 9.36 -4.14 -8.93
C ARG A 69 9.38 -5.49 -9.64
N THR A 70 9.64 -6.53 -8.86
CA THR A 70 9.39 -7.92 -9.23
C THR A 70 8.48 -8.56 -8.20
N SER A 71 7.84 -9.68 -8.54
CA SER A 71 7.00 -10.46 -7.65
C SER A 71 7.31 -11.93 -7.83
N ILE A 72 7.41 -12.65 -6.71
CA ILE A 72 7.53 -14.10 -6.74
C ILE A 72 6.11 -14.69 -6.85
N PRO A 73 5.85 -15.60 -7.81
CA PRO A 73 4.55 -16.26 -7.97
C PRO A 73 4.13 -17.10 -6.77
#